data_AF-A0A7R9EMC7-F1
#
_entry.id   AF-A0A7R9EMC7-F1
#
_cell.length_a   1.000
_cell.length_b   1.000
_cell.length_c   1.000
_cell.angle_alpha   90.00
_cell.angle_beta   90.00
_cell.angle_gamma   90.00
#
_symmetry.space_group_name_H-M   'P 1'
#
loop_
_entity.id
_entity.type
_entity.pdbx_description
1 polymer ?
#
loop_
_entity_poly.entity_id
_entity_poly.type
_entity_poly.pdbx_seq_one_letter_code
_entity_poly.pdbx_strand_id
1 'polypeptide(L)'
;MESLSQYGFHLCTVHLVDSHYCSDPGKFISTLLLSLSAMMQIELPHINVLSKVDLLAQYGDKLLFGLDYYTEVLDLNYLLEALDEDPLTRKYRKLNAAIISLVEDYGLVSFIPLNIKDKNNLVKVKNAVDKANGYIYGSGEERSVQALLACAVGAEYECERVGSMKDMYENFAPVE
;
A
#
# COMPACT_ATOMS: atom_id res chain seq x y z
N MET A 1 17.05 -13.05 -14.68
CA MET A 1 17.30 -12.79 -13.25
C MET A 1 18.38 -13.71 -12.68
N GLU A 2 18.42 -14.99 -13.06
CA GLU A 2 19.43 -15.95 -12.60
C GLU A 2 20.89 -15.46 -12.74
N SER A 3 21.24 -14.83 -13.87
CA SER A 3 22.59 -14.28 -14.06
C SER A 3 22.93 -13.16 -13.08
N LEU A 4 21.98 -12.29 -12.73
CA LEU A 4 22.20 -11.23 -11.73
C LEU A 4 22.28 -11.79 -10.31
N SER A 5 21.52 -12.84 -10.02
CA SER A 5 21.64 -13.58 -8.75
C SER A 5 23.01 -14.23 -8.61
N GLN A 6 23.60 -14.72 -9.71
CA GLN A 6 24.97 -15.28 -9.71
C GLN A 6 26.04 -14.22 -9.42
N TYR A 7 25.79 -12.95 -9.77
CA TYR A 7 26.65 -11.82 -9.40
C TYR A 7 26.39 -11.29 -7.97
N GLY A 8 25.48 -11.92 -7.21
CA GLY A 8 25.16 -11.54 -5.83
C GLY A 8 24.23 -10.33 -5.70
N PHE A 9 23.52 -9.94 -6.76
CA PHE A 9 22.51 -8.88 -6.68
C PHE A 9 21.17 -9.43 -6.20
N HIS A 10 20.63 -8.83 -5.13
CA HIS A 10 19.26 -9.03 -4.68
C HIS A 10 18.37 -7.95 -5.31
N LEU A 11 17.25 -8.36 -5.91
CA LEU A 11 16.33 -7.47 -6.59
C LEU A 11 15.01 -7.40 -5.82
N CYS A 12 14.46 -6.20 -5.69
CA CYS A 12 13.11 -5.95 -5.18
C CYS A 12 12.37 -5.06 -6.18
N THR A 13 11.08 -5.34 -6.35
CA THR A 13 10.18 -4.57 -7.21
C THR A 13 9.37 -3.61 -6.35
N VAL A 14 9.43 -2.32 -6.69
CA VAL A 14 8.59 -1.29 -6.08
C VAL A 14 7.51 -0.90 -7.08
N HIS A 15 6.26 -1.21 -6.77
CA HIS A 15 5.10 -0.85 -7.57
C HIS A 15 4.51 0.45 -7.06
N LEU A 16 4.66 1.50 -7.86
CA LEU A 16 4.17 2.84 -7.54
C LEU A 16 2.78 3.02 -8.14
N VAL A 17 1.81 3.23 -7.27
CA VAL A 17 0.42 3.55 -7.60
C VAL A 17 0.17 5.02 -7.30
N ASP A 18 -0.56 5.73 -8.16
CA ASP A 18 -0.95 7.11 -7.89
C ASP A 18 -2.15 7.17 -6.95
N SER A 19 -2.10 8.02 -5.92
CA SER A 19 -3.20 8.25 -4.99
C SER A 19 -4.49 8.75 -5.68
N HIS A 20 -4.39 9.33 -6.88
CA HIS A 20 -5.56 9.75 -7.64
C HIS A 20 -6.55 8.60 -7.93
N TYR A 21 -6.06 7.35 -8.05
CA TYR A 21 -6.92 6.19 -8.32
C TYR A 21 -7.85 5.85 -7.16
N CYS A 22 -7.59 6.32 -5.94
CA CYS A 22 -8.49 6.15 -4.79
C CYS A 22 -9.75 7.01 -4.88
N SER A 23 -9.79 8.02 -5.77
CA SER A 23 -10.93 8.95 -5.92
C SER A 23 -12.18 8.30 -6.51
N ASP A 24 -12.06 7.13 -7.13
CA ASP A 24 -13.16 6.42 -7.77
C ASP A 24 -13.07 4.93 -7.43
N PRO A 25 -14.18 4.31 -6.96
CA PRO A 25 -14.15 2.92 -6.50
C PRO A 25 -13.80 1.94 -7.62
N GLY A 26 -14.22 2.20 -8.87
CA GLY A 26 -13.93 1.34 -10.01
C GLY A 26 -12.46 1.40 -10.42
N LYS A 27 -11.87 2.59 -10.38
CA LYS A 27 -10.42 2.76 -10.57
C LYS A 27 -9.63 2.05 -9.48
N PHE A 28 -10.03 2.22 -8.22
CA PHE A 28 -9.33 1.61 -7.09
C PHE A 28 -9.36 0.08 -7.16
N ILE A 29 -10.51 -0.54 -7.45
CA ILE A 29 -10.60 -2.00 -7.63
C ILE A 29 -9.73 -2.49 -8.79
N SER A 30 -9.67 -1.73 -9.88
CA SER A 30 -8.78 -2.03 -11.01
C SER A 30 -7.30 -1.99 -10.60
N THR A 31 -6.93 -1.03 -9.77
CA THR A 31 -5.57 -0.89 -9.20
C THR A 31 -5.22 -2.02 -8.24
N LEU A 32 -6.17 -2.49 -7.43
CA LEU A 32 -5.98 -3.66 -6.56
C LEU A 32 -5.71 -4.91 -7.38
N LEU A 33 -6.52 -5.15 -8.42
CA LEU A 33 -6.36 -6.29 -9.32
C LEU A 33 -5.03 -6.22 -10.08
N LEU A 34 -4.63 -5.04 -10.53
CA LEU A 34 -3.33 -4.82 -11.18
C LEU A 34 -2.17 -5.13 -10.23
N SER A 35 -2.24 -4.65 -8.99
CA SER A 35 -1.21 -4.88 -7.97
C SER A 35 -1.10 -6.36 -7.63
N LEU A 36 -2.24 -7.05 -7.47
CA LEU A 36 -2.29 -8.49 -7.25
C LEU A 36 -1.70 -9.27 -8.44
N SER A 37 -2.08 -8.91 -9.66
CA SER A 37 -1.55 -9.55 -10.87
C SER A 37 -0.05 -9.32 -11.01
N ALA A 38 0.45 -8.13 -10.70
CA ALA A 38 1.87 -7.82 -10.71
C ALA A 38 2.63 -8.64 -9.67
N MET A 39 2.10 -8.75 -8.45
CA MET A 39 2.69 -9.58 -7.38
C MET A 39 2.76 -11.07 -7.75
N MET A 40 1.75 -11.60 -8.44
CA MET A 40 1.78 -13.01 -8.86
C MET A 40 2.69 -13.26 -10.07
N GLN A 41 2.81 -12.30 -10.98
CA GLN A 41 3.61 -12.45 -12.19
C GLN A 41 5.10 -12.17 -11.97
N ILE A 42 5.40 -11.25 -11.06
CA ILE A 42 6.77 -10.84 -10.73
C ILE A 42 7.18 -11.62 -9.50
N GLU A 43 7.95 -12.70 -9.70
CA GLU A 43 8.47 -13.60 -8.67
C GLU A 43 9.60 -12.96 -7.82
N LEU A 44 9.47 -11.69 -7.47
CA LEU A 44 10.41 -10.93 -6.66
C LEU A 44 9.73 -10.36 -5.41
N PRO A 45 10.49 -10.06 -4.34
CA PRO A 45 9.99 -9.25 -3.24
C PRO A 45 9.34 -7.97 -3.76
N HIS A 46 8.03 -7.84 -3.54
CA HIS A 46 7.21 -6.80 -4.15
C HIS A 46 6.63 -5.89 -3.09
N ILE A 47 6.85 -4.58 -3.23
CA ILE A 47 6.30 -3.56 -2.33
C ILE A 47 5.37 -2.67 -3.14
N ASN A 48 4.12 -2.56 -2.72
CA ASN A 48 3.22 -1.56 -3.28
C ASN A 48 3.33 -0.26 -2.49
N VAL A 49 3.48 0.84 -3.21
CA VAL A 49 3.63 2.18 -2.64
C VAL A 49 2.58 3.09 -3.26
N LEU A 50 1.80 3.75 -2.41
CA LEU A 50 0.82 4.76 -2.82
C LEU A 50 1.51 6.12 -2.88
N SER A 51 1.77 6.62 -4.08
CA SER A 51 2.49 7.86 -4.34
C SER A 51 1.57 9.10 -4.34
N LYS A 52 2.18 10.27 -4.12
CA LYS A 52 1.52 11.59 -4.18
C LYS A 52 0.37 11.76 -3.18
N VAL A 53 0.48 11.16 -1.99
CA VAL A 53 -0.54 11.26 -0.93
C VAL A 53 -0.82 12.71 -0.52
N ASP A 54 0.12 13.63 -0.77
CA ASP A 54 -0.09 15.07 -0.57
C ASP A 54 -1.18 15.68 -1.46
N LEU A 55 -1.46 15.09 -2.62
CA LEU A 55 -2.53 15.54 -3.51
C LEU A 55 -3.90 15.06 -3.07
N LEU A 56 -3.97 14.04 -2.22
CA LEU A 56 -5.23 13.51 -1.70
C LEU A 56 -6.05 14.57 -0.97
N ALA A 57 -5.38 15.50 -0.26
CA ALA A 57 -6.01 16.64 0.40
C ALA A 57 -6.75 17.59 -0.57
N GLN A 58 -6.35 17.64 -1.84
CA GLN A 58 -7.03 18.44 -2.86
C GLN A 58 -8.24 17.72 -3.47
N TYR A 59 -8.32 16.40 -3.26
CA TYR A 59 -9.40 15.53 -3.75
C TYR A 59 -10.26 14.99 -2.60
N GLY A 60 -10.12 15.54 -1.38
CA GLY A 60 -10.80 15.07 -0.17
C GLY A 60 -12.31 14.97 -0.31
N ASP A 61 -12.93 15.90 -1.04
CA ASP A 61 -14.38 15.91 -1.31
C ASP A 61 -14.88 14.67 -2.09
N LYS A 62 -13.98 13.93 -2.74
CA LYS A 62 -14.29 12.73 -3.54
C LYS A 62 -13.85 11.44 -2.86
N LEU A 63 -13.16 11.54 -1.72
CA LEU A 63 -12.72 10.37 -0.99
C LEU A 63 -13.85 9.90 -0.07
N LEU A 64 -14.27 8.64 -0.24
CA LEU A 64 -15.36 8.07 0.55
C LEU A 64 -14.90 7.69 1.97
N PHE A 65 -13.61 7.38 2.15
CA PHE A 65 -13.03 6.85 3.38
C PHE A 65 -11.69 7.51 3.70
N GLY A 66 -11.22 7.36 4.94
CA GLY A 66 -9.87 7.81 5.33
C GLY A 66 -8.76 7.07 4.57
N LEU A 67 -7.56 7.64 4.57
CA LEU A 67 -6.39 7.06 3.89
C LEU A 67 -6.11 5.61 4.34
N ASP A 68 -6.32 5.31 5.62
CA ASP A 68 -6.10 4.00 6.24
C ASP A 68 -6.87 2.88 5.53
N TYR A 69 -8.09 3.18 5.08
CA TYR A 69 -8.93 2.25 4.33
C TYR A 69 -8.25 1.79 3.04
N TYR A 70 -7.63 2.73 2.31
CA TYR A 70 -6.97 2.43 1.04
C TYR A 70 -5.58 1.82 1.22
N THR A 71 -4.88 2.14 2.30
CA THR A 71 -3.55 1.58 2.58
C THR A 71 -3.61 0.15 3.08
N GLU A 72 -4.55 -0.15 3.98
CA GLU A 72 -4.73 -1.49 4.53
C GLU A 72 -5.74 -2.34 3.74
N VAL A 73 -6.38 -1.76 2.72
CA VAL A 73 -7.36 -2.42 1.86
C VAL A 73 -8.46 -3.08 2.73
N LEU A 74 -9.08 -2.26 3.57
CA LEU A 74 -10.15 -2.68 4.46
C LEU A 74 -11.43 -2.98 3.68
N ASP A 75 -12.35 -3.73 4.31
CA ASP A 75 -13.63 -4.26 3.80
C ASP A 75 -14.08 -3.68 2.44
N LEU A 76 -13.84 -4.42 1.36
CA LEU A 76 -14.10 -3.96 0.00
C LEU A 76 -15.59 -4.00 -0.37
N ASN A 77 -16.45 -4.57 0.49
CA ASN A 77 -17.90 -4.62 0.24
C ASN A 77 -18.51 -3.21 0.17
N TYR A 78 -17.95 -2.24 0.90
CA TYR A 78 -18.38 -0.84 0.79
C TYR A 78 -18.16 -0.25 -0.61
N LEU A 79 -17.07 -0.63 -1.27
CA LEU A 79 -16.81 -0.20 -2.65
C LEU A 79 -17.74 -0.89 -3.64
N LEU A 80 -18.14 -2.12 -3.37
CA LEU A 80 -19.14 -2.81 -4.18
C LEU A 80 -20.49 -2.08 -4.15
N GLU A 81 -20.92 -1.64 -2.97
CA GLU A 81 -22.15 -0.87 -2.81
C GLU A 81 -22.08 0.47 -3.57
N ALA A 82 -20.99 1.21 -3.42
CA ALA A 82 -20.76 2.46 -4.16
C ALA A 82 -20.74 2.24 -5.69
N LEU A 83 -20.23 1.10 -6.16
CA LEU A 83 -20.27 0.74 -7.57
C LEU A 83 -21.66 0.34 -8.07
N ASP A 84 -22.59 -0.05 -7.21
CA ASP A 84 -23.94 -0.40 -7.64
C ASP A 84 -24.87 0.81 -7.79
N GLU A 85 -24.46 1.96 -7.25
CA GLU A 85 -25.17 3.23 -7.44
C GLU A 85 -24.99 3.79 -8.86
N ASP A 86 -23.84 3.56 -9.51
CA ASP A 86 -23.61 4.01 -10.88
C ASP A 86 -24.35 3.09 -11.89
N PRO A 87 -25.24 3.65 -12.75
CA PRO A 87 -25.97 2.90 -13.75
C PRO A 87 -25.11 2.03 -14.69
N LEU A 88 -23.86 2.43 -14.96
CA LEU A 88 -22.96 1.71 -15.87
C LEU A 88 -22.37 0.46 -15.24
N THR A 89 -22.00 0.54 -13.97
CA THR A 89 -21.30 -0.52 -13.22
C THR A 89 -22.27 -1.51 -12.58
N ARG A 90 -23.51 -1.10 -12.30
CA ARG A 90 -24.57 -1.95 -11.76
C ARG A 90 -24.82 -3.24 -12.58
N LYS A 91 -24.68 -3.18 -13.90
CA LYS A 91 -24.80 -4.35 -14.78
C LYS A 91 -23.75 -5.43 -14.47
N TYR A 92 -22.58 -5.02 -13.97
CA TYR A 92 -21.42 -5.86 -13.73
C TYR A 92 -21.25 -6.27 -12.25
N ARG A 93 -22.29 -6.10 -11.42
CA ARG A 93 -22.23 -6.42 -9.97
C ARG A 93 -21.62 -7.79 -9.68
N LYS A 94 -22.05 -8.84 -10.39
CA LYS A 94 -21.53 -10.21 -10.19
C LYS A 94 -20.04 -10.33 -10.49
N LEU A 95 -19.54 -9.59 -11.50
CA LEU A 95 -18.13 -9.57 -11.85
C LEU A 95 -17.33 -8.81 -10.78
N ASN A 96 -17.80 -7.63 -10.39
CA ASN A 96 -17.13 -6.80 -9.38
C ASN A 96 -17.04 -7.54 -8.04
N ALA A 97 -18.11 -8.22 -7.62
CA ALA A 97 -18.11 -9.05 -6.41
C ALA A 97 -17.10 -10.21 -6.49
N ALA A 98 -16.99 -10.88 -7.64
CA ALA A 98 -16.00 -11.95 -7.82
C ALA A 98 -14.55 -11.42 -7.78
N ILE A 99 -14.30 -10.24 -8.35
CA ILE A 99 -12.97 -9.59 -8.30
C ILE A 99 -12.63 -9.20 -6.85
N ILE A 100 -13.59 -8.64 -6.11
CA ILE A 100 -13.38 -8.25 -4.72
C ILE A 100 -13.07 -9.48 -3.86
N SER A 101 -13.89 -10.54 -3.96
CA SER A 101 -13.64 -11.81 -3.27
C SER A 101 -12.24 -12.33 -3.57
N LEU A 102 -11.79 -12.26 -4.83
CA LEU A 102 -10.45 -12.69 -5.20
C LEU A 102 -9.37 -11.87 -4.48
N VAL A 103 -9.50 -10.54 -4.43
CA VAL A 103 -8.51 -9.69 -3.76
C VAL A 103 -8.48 -9.96 -2.25
N GLU A 104 -9.64 -10.14 -1.62
CA GLU A 104 -9.76 -10.46 -0.19
C GLU A 104 -9.19 -11.85 0.13
N ASP A 105 -9.46 -12.86 -0.71
CA ASP A 105 -8.99 -14.23 -0.53
C ASP A 105 -7.46 -14.33 -0.55
N TYR A 106 -6.79 -13.54 -1.39
CA TYR A 106 -5.32 -13.50 -1.41
C TYR A 106 -4.76 -12.69 -0.24
N GLY A 107 -5.39 -11.56 0.13
CA GLY A 107 -4.95 -10.73 1.26
C GLY A 107 -3.51 -10.21 1.18
N LEU A 108 -2.90 -10.22 -0.02
CA LEU A 108 -1.49 -9.87 -0.25
C LEU A 108 -1.25 -8.38 -0.50
N VAL A 109 -2.31 -7.63 -0.81
CA VAL A 109 -2.19 -6.27 -1.29
C VAL A 109 -2.32 -5.31 -0.13
N SER A 110 -1.21 -4.66 0.24
CA SER A 110 -1.16 -3.51 1.14
C SER A 110 -0.31 -2.42 0.53
N PHE A 111 -0.61 -1.16 0.80
CA PHE A 111 0.15 -0.03 0.27
C PHE A 111 0.85 0.76 1.36
N ILE A 112 2.09 1.17 1.10
CA ILE A 112 2.81 2.13 1.93
C ILE A 112 2.56 3.54 1.37
N PRO A 113 1.99 4.48 2.15
CA PRO A 113 1.79 5.85 1.68
C PRO A 113 3.12 6.59 1.53
N LEU A 114 3.30 7.27 0.40
CA LEU A 114 4.49 8.05 0.06
C LEU A 114 4.12 9.49 -0.28
N ASN A 115 4.71 10.40 0.48
CA ASN A 115 4.76 11.83 0.19
C ASN A 115 6.23 12.25 0.05
N ILE A 116 6.61 12.74 -1.12
CA ILE A 116 8.00 13.14 -1.43
C ILE A 116 8.44 14.38 -0.62
N LYS A 117 7.49 15.19 -0.15
CA LYS A 117 7.78 16.37 0.68
C LYS A 117 8.19 15.98 2.11
N ASP A 118 7.75 14.81 2.56
CA ASP A 118 8.02 14.33 3.91
C ASP A 118 9.16 13.30 3.91
N LYS A 119 10.25 13.65 4.60
CA LYS A 119 11.43 12.80 4.72
C LYS A 119 11.14 11.53 5.51
N ASN A 120 10.21 11.57 6.47
CA ASN A 120 9.89 10.41 7.30
C ASN A 120 9.26 9.29 6.46
N ASN A 121 8.40 9.64 5.50
CA ASN A 121 7.77 8.67 4.59
C ASN A 121 8.78 8.05 3.62
N LEU A 122 9.74 8.85 3.15
CA LEU A 122 10.84 8.35 2.33
C LEU A 122 11.70 7.35 3.11
N VAL A 123 11.97 7.61 4.39
CA VAL A 123 12.71 6.69 5.26
C VAL A 123 11.91 5.39 5.48
N LYS A 124 10.60 5.47 5.74
CA LYS A 124 9.73 4.29 5.89
C LYS A 124 9.75 3.40 4.64
N VAL A 125 9.59 3.98 3.45
CA VAL A 125 9.65 3.23 2.18
C VAL A 125 11.04 2.63 1.96
N LYS A 126 12.10 3.39 2.22
CA LYS A 126 13.48 2.88 2.13
C LYS A 126 13.69 1.68 3.07
N ASN A 127 13.28 1.79 4.33
CA ASN A 127 13.42 0.71 5.32
C ASN A 127 12.61 -0.53 4.91
N ALA A 128 11.42 -0.35 4.32
CA ALA A 128 10.63 -1.45 3.78
C ALA A 128 11.34 -2.15 2.60
N VAL A 129 11.94 -1.38 1.68
CA VAL A 129 12.73 -1.91 0.54
C VAL A 129 13.98 -2.64 1.03
N ASP A 130 14.70 -2.07 1.98
CA ASP A 130 15.89 -2.70 2.58
C ASP A 130 15.50 -4.03 3.25
N LYS A 131 14.40 -4.05 4.01
CA LYS A 131 13.86 -5.27 4.63
C LYS A 131 13.45 -6.32 3.61
N ALA A 132 12.77 -5.93 2.52
CA ALA A 132 12.36 -6.86 1.46
C ALA A 132 13.55 -7.46 0.69
N ASN A 133 14.63 -6.70 0.54
CA ASN A 133 15.90 -7.18 -0.02
C ASN A 133 16.69 -8.09 0.93
N GLY A 134 16.24 -8.25 2.19
CA GLY A 134 16.96 -8.99 3.23
C GLY A 134 18.13 -8.22 3.85
N TYR A 135 18.24 -6.91 3.61
CA TYR A 135 19.21 -6.04 4.26
C TYR A 135 18.75 -5.76 5.69
N ILE A 136 19.17 -6.61 6.63
CA ILE A 136 18.81 -6.44 8.04
C ILE A 136 19.91 -5.68 8.80
N TYR A 137 21.19 -5.81 8.46
CA TYR A 137 22.30 -4.97 8.93
C TYR A 137 23.52 -5.20 8.02
N GLY A 138 24.35 -4.18 7.82
CA GLY A 138 25.62 -4.32 7.10
C GLY A 138 26.57 -5.27 7.85
N SER A 139 27.52 -5.89 7.15
CA SER A 139 28.54 -6.79 7.71
C SER A 139 29.51 -6.14 8.72
N GLY A 140 29.30 -4.87 9.10
CA GLY A 140 30.11 -4.11 10.05
C GLY A 140 29.34 -3.37 11.16
N GLU A 141 28.02 -3.55 11.29
CA GLU A 141 27.24 -2.99 12.41
C GLU A 141 27.06 -4.02 13.53
N GLU A 142 27.11 -3.56 14.79
CA GLU A 142 26.98 -4.45 15.96
C GLU A 142 25.64 -5.19 15.93
N ARG A 143 25.71 -6.52 15.76
CA ARG A 143 24.57 -7.43 15.84
C ARG A 143 24.14 -7.61 17.29
N SER A 144 23.62 -6.56 17.92
CA SER A 144 22.98 -6.73 19.22
C SER A 144 21.69 -7.54 19.04
N VAL A 145 21.46 -8.52 19.92
CA VAL A 145 20.24 -9.35 19.88
C VAL A 145 18.99 -8.48 19.99
N GLN A 146 19.10 -7.33 20.67
CA GLN A 146 18.07 -6.32 20.81
C GLN A 146 17.76 -5.61 19.48
N ALA A 147 18.79 -5.27 18.70
CA ALA A 147 18.62 -4.67 17.37
C ALA A 147 17.98 -5.65 16.37
N LEU A 148 18.41 -6.92 16.41
CA LEU A 148 17.78 -8.00 15.65
C LEU A 148 16.30 -8.20 16.04
N LEU A 149 15.99 -8.18 17.34
CA LEU A 149 14.60 -8.23 17.82
C LEU A 149 13.81 -7.00 17.36
N ALA A 150 14.38 -5.79 17.43
CA ALA A 150 13.70 -4.57 16.99
C ALA A 150 13.31 -4.63 15.50
N CYS A 151 14.19 -5.14 14.63
CA CYS A 151 13.90 -5.33 13.21
C CYS A 151 12.87 -6.44 12.94
N ALA A 152 12.94 -7.54 13.70
CA ALA A 152 12.07 -8.71 13.54
C ALA A 152 10.65 -8.45 14.06
N VAL A 153 10.52 -7.79 15.20
CA VAL A 153 9.23 -7.45 15.84
C VAL A 153 8.53 -6.30 15.11
N GLY A 154 9.21 -5.63 14.16
CA GLY A 154 8.64 -4.46 13.50
C GLY A 154 8.49 -3.30 14.48
N ALA A 155 9.50 -3.09 15.33
CA ALA A 155 9.58 -1.98 16.26
C ALA A 155 9.85 -0.62 15.55
N GLU A 156 9.13 -0.36 14.47
CA GLU A 156 8.71 1.00 14.12
C GLU A 156 7.25 1.10 14.60
N TYR A 157 7.12 1.52 15.86
CA TYR A 157 5.91 1.95 16.56
C TYR A 157 4.58 1.80 15.81
N GLU A 158 3.71 0.91 16.30
CA GLU A 158 2.27 0.97 16.03
C GLU A 158 1.68 2.37 16.34
N CYS A 159 2.32 3.15 17.22
CA CYS A 159 1.96 4.54 17.52
C CYS A 159 2.34 5.56 16.40
N GLU A 160 3.36 5.31 15.59
CA GLU A 160 3.74 6.18 14.44
C GLU A 160 3.10 5.73 13.12
N ARG A 161 2.57 4.51 13.08
CA ARG A 161 1.83 3.95 11.94
C ARG A 161 0.50 4.68 11.73
N VAL A 162 -0.12 5.14 12.82
CA VAL A 162 -1.48 5.71 12.84
C VAL A 162 -1.57 7.03 13.64
N GLY A 163 -0.51 7.54 14.27
CA GLY A 163 -0.58 8.84 14.98
C GLY A 163 -0.34 10.05 14.09
N SER A 164 0.84 10.10 13.46
CA SER A 164 1.29 11.34 12.79
C SER A 164 0.70 11.60 11.40
N MET A 165 0.21 10.57 10.70
CA MET A 165 -0.48 10.73 9.41
C MET A 165 -1.97 11.01 9.60
N LYS A 166 -2.58 10.35 10.57
CA LYS A 166 -4.01 10.43 10.88
C LYS A 166 -4.38 11.82 11.34
N ASP A 167 -3.62 12.42 12.24
CA ASP A 167 -3.84 13.82 12.67
C ASP A 167 -3.69 14.84 11.52
N MET A 168 -2.88 14.53 10.51
CA MET A 168 -2.63 15.43 9.38
C MET A 168 -3.65 15.26 8.24
N TYR A 169 -4.28 14.09 8.12
CA TYR A 169 -5.20 13.76 7.01
C TYR A 169 -6.66 13.47 7.44
N GLU A 170 -6.96 13.15 8.71
CA GLU A 170 -8.32 13.07 9.27
C GLU A 170 -8.99 14.45 9.36
N ASN A 171 -8.21 15.53 9.41
CA ASN A 171 -8.74 16.90 9.34
C ASN A 171 -9.33 17.28 7.96
N PHE A 172 -9.29 16.37 6.99
CA PHE A 172 -9.84 16.57 5.64
C PHE A 172 -10.99 15.62 5.29
N ALA A 173 -11.44 14.76 6.22
CA ALA A 173 -12.71 14.06 6.03
C ALA A 173 -13.87 15.05 6.27
N PRO A 174 -14.91 15.08 5.42
CA PRO A 174 -16.06 15.93 5.67
C PRO A 174 -16.72 15.53 6.98
N VAL A 175 -16.86 16.51 7.88
CA VAL A 175 -17.70 16.41 9.07
C VAL A 175 -19.14 16.61 8.61
N GLU A 176 -19.91 15.52 8.61
CA GLU A 176 -21.37 15.40 8.36
C GLU A 176 -21.94 16.01 7.06
#